data_AF-A0A7V3RMS7-F1
#
_entry.id   AF-A0A7V3RMS7-F1
#
_cell.length_a   1.000
_cell.length_b   1.000
_cell.length_c   1.000
_cell.angle_alpha   90.00
_cell.angle_beta   90.00
_cell.angle_gamma   90.00
#
_symmetry.space_group_name_H-M   'P 1'
#
loop_
_entity.id
_entity.type
_entity.pdbx_description
1 polymer ?
#
loop_
_entity_poly.entity_id
_entity_poly.type
_entity_poly.pdbx_seq_one_letter_code
_entity_poly.pdbx_strand_id
1 'polypeptide(L)'
;MQVVTFLIVLLPLLLAAALLWARRRQEQALRDELSPISRQHIDLFQGGQLSESAIESTKARFRDLLERGEVAAVESSLRPGMQYVVQVRALTELGTDDAGRILERQLQRRLTDDHIEQAWYWIDLANGLRALGRVQSLPHLLRCAEAASDPPLGQFFAAETICFLGFSGYLRQFETPLGRSALRVLHRALEGLRSGVPPNVIAEARVGELIETLWDNRTEHIDPLAVRIYAETLRLLRRAPHAEVLLSGEATEQEAFSWQMARLTALEPALTDFLQEAPALLCQRMPDASVEQQREILLALLDLRAEAGEAVLPLLAQPR
;
A
#
# COMPACT_ATOMS: atom_id res chain seq x y z
N MET A 1 32.48 -40.47 -36.53
CA MET A 1 31.15 -40.40 -35.88
C MET A 1 31.20 -40.10 -34.39
N GLN A 2 32.12 -40.67 -33.60
CA GLN A 2 32.16 -40.48 -32.14
C GLN A 2 32.43 -39.03 -31.67
N VAL A 3 33.21 -38.25 -32.43
CA VAL A 3 33.50 -36.84 -32.11
C VAL A 3 32.27 -35.95 -32.25
N VAL A 4 31.43 -36.20 -33.25
CA VAL A 4 30.21 -35.42 -33.51
C VAL A 4 29.16 -35.68 -32.43
N THR A 5 29.00 -36.93 -31.99
CA THR A 5 28.11 -37.26 -30.86
C THR A 5 28.59 -36.68 -29.53
N PHE A 6 29.91 -36.63 -29.30
CA PHE A 6 30.46 -35.99 -28.10
C PHE A 6 30.17 -34.49 -28.08
N LEU A 7 30.32 -33.81 -29.22
CA LEU A 7 30.07 -32.38 -29.35
C LEU A 7 28.57 -32.03 -29.20
N ILE A 8 27.68 -32.88 -29.73
CA ILE A 8 26.22 -32.71 -29.62
C ILE A 8 25.72 -32.83 -28.18
N VAL A 9 26.37 -33.63 -27.32
CA VAL A 9 25.97 -33.80 -25.92
C VAL A 9 26.67 -32.80 -24.99
N LEU A 10 27.95 -32.52 -25.23
CA LEU A 10 28.75 -31.64 -24.37
C LEU A 10 28.32 -30.18 -24.48
N LEU A 11 28.02 -29.71 -25.70
CA LEU A 11 27.64 -28.32 -25.95
C LEU A 11 26.36 -27.88 -25.19
N PRO A 12 25.22 -28.62 -25.23
CA PRO A 12 24.02 -28.23 -24.48
C PRO A 12 24.22 -28.34 -22.97
N LEU A 13 25.04 -29.27 -22.49
CA LEU A 13 25.40 -29.40 -21.07
C LEU A 13 26.19 -28.18 -20.57
N LEU A 14 27.16 -27.73 -21.35
CA LEU A 14 27.94 -26.52 -21.06
C LEU A 14 27.07 -25.26 -21.15
N LEU A 15 26.17 -25.18 -22.12
CA LEU A 15 25.19 -24.09 -22.24
C LEU A 15 24.22 -24.04 -21.05
N ALA A 16 23.70 -25.19 -20.62
CA ALA A 16 22.83 -25.29 -19.45
C ALA A 16 23.57 -24.90 -18.17
N ALA A 17 24.82 -25.35 -17.99
CA ALA A 17 25.66 -24.96 -16.87
C ALA A 17 25.97 -23.45 -16.86
N ALA A 18 26.28 -22.87 -18.03
CA ALA A 18 26.52 -21.44 -18.17
C ALA A 18 25.26 -20.61 -17.89
N LEU A 19 24.08 -21.06 -18.34
CA LEU A 19 22.79 -20.43 -18.06
C LEU A 19 22.44 -20.48 -16.57
N LEU A 20 22.65 -21.62 -15.91
CA LEU A 20 22.43 -21.77 -14.47
C LEU A 20 23.40 -20.90 -13.67
N TRP A 21 24.65 -20.81 -14.10
CA TRP A 21 25.65 -19.95 -13.47
C TRP A 21 25.33 -18.47 -13.67
N ALA A 22 24.92 -18.05 -14.87
CA ALA A 22 24.48 -16.69 -15.16
C ALA A 22 23.24 -16.32 -14.33
N ARG A 23 22.24 -17.20 -14.22
CA ARG A 23 21.08 -17.01 -13.35
C ARG A 23 21.48 -16.88 -11.89
N ARG A 24 22.32 -17.77 -11.36
CA ARG A 24 22.81 -17.67 -9.97
C ARG A 24 23.58 -16.37 -9.72
N ARG A 25 24.39 -15.93 -10.68
CA ARG A 25 25.15 -14.69 -10.57
C ARG A 25 24.24 -13.46 -10.63
N GLN A 26 23.18 -13.51 -11.44
CA GLN A 26 22.16 -12.46 -11.50
C GLN A 26 21.33 -12.42 -10.21
N GLU A 27 20.94 -13.58 -9.67
CA GLU A 27 20.31 -13.70 -8.36
C GLU A 27 21.21 -13.19 -7.23
N GLN A 28 22.52 -13.46 -7.30
CA GLN A 28 23.50 -12.92 -6.35
C GLN A 28 23.68 -11.41 -6.49
N ALA A 29 23.78 -10.87 -7.70
CA ALA A 29 23.86 -9.44 -7.94
C ALA A 29 22.61 -8.70 -7.42
N LEU A 30 21.42 -9.23 -7.66
CA LEU A 30 20.17 -8.72 -7.10
C LEU A 30 20.12 -8.85 -5.57
N ARG A 31 20.71 -9.90 -4.99
CA ARG A 31 20.83 -10.09 -3.54
C ARG A 31 21.81 -9.11 -2.89
N ASP A 32 22.81 -8.64 -3.64
CA ASP A 32 23.80 -7.66 -3.17
C ASP A 32 23.26 -6.22 -3.30
N GLU A 33 22.31 -5.97 -4.20
CA GLU A 33 21.61 -4.68 -4.33
C GLU A 33 20.57 -4.44 -3.23
N LEU A 34 19.95 -5.50 -2.70
CA LEU A 34 18.92 -5.38 -1.68
C LEU A 34 19.49 -5.42 -0.26
N SER A 35 19.07 -4.45 0.55
CA SER A 35 19.43 -4.41 1.96
C SER A 35 18.97 -5.69 2.70
N PRO A 36 19.66 -6.10 3.79
CA PRO A 36 19.25 -7.26 4.58
C PRO A 36 17.79 -7.18 5.04
N ILE A 37 17.34 -5.98 5.40
CA ILE A 37 15.98 -5.70 5.86
C ILE A 37 14.97 -5.93 4.74
N SER A 38 15.26 -5.42 3.54
CA SER A 38 14.40 -5.66 2.38
C SER A 38 14.27 -7.14 2.06
N ARG A 39 15.36 -7.90 2.18
CA ARG A 39 15.34 -9.36 1.99
C ARG A 39 14.50 -10.07 3.05
N GLN A 40 14.60 -9.66 4.31
CA GLN A 40 13.77 -10.18 5.40
C GLN A 40 12.29 -9.99 5.09
N HIS A 41 11.90 -8.78 4.70
CA HIS A 41 10.49 -8.48 4.44
C HIS A 41 9.99 -9.27 3.22
N ILE A 42 10.76 -9.35 2.13
CA ILE A 42 10.38 -10.17 0.98
C ILE A 42 10.14 -11.63 1.40
N ASP A 43 11.00 -12.21 2.24
CA ASP A 43 10.84 -13.56 2.78
C ASP A 43 9.53 -13.68 3.60
N LEU A 44 9.27 -12.72 4.50
CA LEU A 44 8.03 -12.68 5.28
C LEU A 44 6.78 -12.55 4.39
N PHE A 45 6.81 -11.73 3.34
CA PHE A 45 5.72 -11.61 2.37
C PHE A 45 5.48 -12.89 1.56
N GLN A 46 6.50 -13.74 1.41
CA GLN A 46 6.39 -15.02 0.73
C GLN A 46 5.96 -16.17 1.67
N GLY A 47 5.51 -15.85 2.88
CA GLY A 47 5.07 -16.82 3.88
C GLY A 47 6.18 -17.25 4.86
N GLY A 48 7.34 -16.58 4.83
CA GLY A 48 8.35 -16.71 5.86
C GLY A 48 7.81 -16.32 7.23
N GLN A 49 8.37 -16.91 8.29
CA GLN A 49 7.97 -16.65 9.67
C GLN A 49 9.11 -16.03 10.45
N LEU A 50 8.77 -15.09 11.32
CA LEU A 50 9.70 -14.61 12.33
C LEU A 50 9.96 -15.69 13.38
N SER A 51 11.14 -15.65 13.99
CA SER A 51 11.47 -16.53 15.10
C SER A 51 10.55 -16.26 16.28
N GLU A 52 9.68 -17.21 16.60
CA GLU A 52 8.75 -17.15 17.74
C GLU A 52 9.51 -16.96 19.06
N SER A 53 10.65 -17.64 19.23
CA SER A 53 11.50 -17.47 20.42
C SER A 53 12.11 -16.06 20.53
N ALA A 54 12.43 -15.41 19.41
CA ALA A 54 12.89 -14.02 19.41
C ALA A 54 11.77 -13.04 19.79
N ILE A 55 10.53 -13.31 19.35
CA ILE A 55 9.35 -12.52 19.73
C ILE A 55 9.06 -12.70 21.22
N GLU A 56 8.98 -13.94 21.72
CA GLU A 56 8.68 -14.23 23.13
C GLU A 56 9.73 -13.66 24.09
N SER A 57 11.02 -13.80 23.76
CA SER A 57 12.09 -13.21 24.59
C SER A 57 12.06 -11.68 24.59
N THR A 58 11.79 -11.05 23.45
CA THR A 58 11.64 -9.59 23.35
C THR A 58 10.41 -9.10 24.10
N LYS A 59 9.29 -9.83 23.99
CA LYS A 59 8.03 -9.57 24.70
C LYS A 59 8.22 -9.63 26.20
N ALA A 60 8.88 -10.67 26.72
CA ALA A 60 9.20 -10.79 28.14
C ALA A 60 10.06 -9.62 28.64
N ARG A 61 11.08 -9.22 27.88
CA ARG A 61 11.92 -8.05 28.20
C ARG A 61 11.12 -6.75 28.22
N PHE A 62 10.28 -6.51 27.21
CA PHE A 62 9.46 -5.29 27.16
C PHE A 62 8.40 -5.26 28.26
N ARG A 63 7.82 -6.40 28.62
CA ARG A 63 6.90 -6.50 29.76
C ARG A 63 7.57 -6.03 31.05
N ASP A 64 8.74 -6.57 31.37
CA ASP A 64 9.50 -6.20 32.58
C ASP A 64 9.84 -4.69 32.61
N LEU A 65 10.25 -4.11 31.48
CA LEU A 65 10.53 -2.67 31.38
C LEU A 65 9.27 -1.81 31.58
N LEU A 66 8.15 -2.21 30.98
CA LEU A 66 6.89 -1.48 31.12
C LEU A 66 6.32 -1.57 32.54
N GLU A 67 6.43 -2.73 33.19
CA GLU A 67 6.04 -2.91 34.59
C GLU A 67 6.84 -2.02 35.55
N ARG A 68 8.09 -1.68 35.20
CA ARG A 68 8.94 -0.73 35.93
C ARG A 68 8.71 0.74 35.53
N GLY A 69 7.82 1.02 34.58
CA GLY A 69 7.57 2.36 34.06
C GLY A 69 8.65 2.90 33.12
N GLU A 70 9.56 2.05 32.63
CA GLU A 70 10.69 2.42 31.78
C GLU A 70 10.31 2.54 30.29
N VAL A 71 9.23 3.28 29.99
CA VAL A 71 8.70 3.47 28.62
C VAL A 71 9.76 4.01 27.66
N ALA A 72 10.57 4.97 28.10
CA ALA A 72 11.63 5.56 27.28
C ALA A 72 12.72 4.55 26.89
N ALA A 73 13.00 3.56 27.75
CA ALA A 73 13.97 2.51 27.44
C ALA A 73 13.47 1.63 26.30
N VAL A 74 12.18 1.27 26.33
CA VAL A 74 11.52 0.52 25.25
C VAL A 74 11.54 1.31 23.95
N GLU A 75 11.16 2.59 23.97
CA GLU A 75 11.21 3.47 22.77
C GLU A 75 12.62 3.58 22.18
N SER A 76 13.64 3.71 23.03
CA SER A 76 15.04 3.81 22.59
C SER A 76 15.61 2.51 22.02
N SER A 77 14.96 1.38 22.32
CA SER A 77 15.35 0.06 21.83
C SER A 77 14.88 -0.19 20.40
N LEU A 78 13.84 0.53 19.93
CA LEU A 78 13.37 0.52 18.55
C LEU A 78 14.39 1.28 17.67
N ARG A 79 15.34 0.51 17.13
CA ARG A 79 16.46 0.98 16.30
C ARG A 79 16.37 0.33 14.92
N PRO A 80 16.85 1.02 13.86
CA PRO A 80 16.87 0.44 12.52
C PRO A 80 17.66 -0.86 12.50
N GLY A 81 17.10 -1.88 11.85
CA GLY A 81 17.71 -3.20 11.70
C GLY A 81 16.69 -4.33 11.58
N MET A 82 17.19 -5.55 11.38
CA MET A 82 16.41 -6.79 11.23
C MET A 82 15.54 -7.15 12.45
N GLN A 83 15.88 -6.61 13.61
CA GLN A 83 15.13 -6.83 14.86
C GLN A 83 13.94 -5.91 15.00
N TYR A 84 13.83 -4.87 14.17
CA TYR A 84 12.78 -3.87 14.30
C TYR A 84 11.38 -4.50 14.18
N VAL A 85 11.14 -5.31 13.15
CA VAL A 85 9.88 -6.03 12.96
C VAL A 85 9.55 -6.97 14.13
N VAL A 86 10.56 -7.63 14.72
CA VAL A 86 10.40 -8.49 15.91
C VAL A 86 9.98 -7.67 17.12
N GLN A 87 10.58 -6.49 17.32
CA GLN A 87 10.24 -5.59 18.42
C GLN A 87 8.83 -5.01 18.27
N VAL A 88 8.45 -4.59 17.05
CA VAL A 88 7.10 -4.13 16.76
C VAL A 88 6.07 -5.24 16.99
N ARG A 89 6.36 -6.47 16.54
CA ARG A 89 5.49 -7.63 16.77
C ARG A 89 5.36 -7.97 18.26
N ALA A 90 6.46 -7.95 19.00
CA ALA A 90 6.45 -8.16 20.45
C ALA A 90 5.62 -7.11 21.19
N LEU A 91 5.73 -5.83 20.83
CA LEU A 91 4.89 -4.75 21.39
C LEU A 91 3.41 -4.95 21.04
N THR A 92 3.14 -5.35 19.80
CA THR A 92 1.77 -5.65 19.33
C THR A 92 1.16 -6.80 20.14
N GLU A 93 1.91 -7.89 20.37
CA GLU A 93 1.45 -9.04 21.14
C GLU A 93 1.33 -8.77 22.65
N LEU A 94 2.01 -7.75 23.18
CA LEU A 94 1.77 -7.31 24.57
C LEU A 94 0.37 -6.74 24.73
N GLY A 95 -0.18 -6.09 23.69
CA GLY A 95 -1.57 -5.63 23.71
C GLY A 95 -1.86 -4.49 24.69
N THR A 96 -0.84 -3.81 25.23
CA THR A 96 -1.03 -2.75 26.24
C THR A 96 -1.22 -1.37 25.60
N ASP A 97 -1.89 -0.47 26.32
CA ASP A 97 -2.06 0.93 25.89
C ASP A 97 -0.70 1.65 25.71
N ASP A 98 0.28 1.31 26.55
CA ASP A 98 1.64 1.84 26.44
C ASP A 98 2.34 1.35 25.18
N ALA A 99 2.23 0.06 24.84
CA ALA A 99 2.77 -0.46 23.60
C ALA A 99 2.19 0.26 22.38
N GLY A 100 0.87 0.51 22.37
CA GLY A 100 0.22 1.28 21.32
C GLY A 100 0.76 2.72 21.20
N ARG A 101 0.94 3.43 22.34
CA ARG A 101 1.51 4.78 22.35
C ARG A 101 2.96 4.82 21.87
N ILE A 102 3.75 3.82 22.25
CA ILE A 102 5.16 3.68 21.84
C ILE A 102 5.25 3.55 20.32
N LEU A 103 4.46 2.64 19.72
CA LEU A 103 4.42 2.42 18.27
C LEU A 103 3.93 3.68 17.53
N GLU A 104 2.88 4.34 18.01
CA GLU A 104 2.34 5.57 17.42
C GLU A 104 3.40 6.68 17.36
N ARG A 105 4.20 6.86 18.42
CA ARG A 105 5.29 7.84 18.47
C ARG A 105 6.40 7.55 17.46
N GLN A 106 6.57 6.30 17.02
CA GLN A 106 7.58 5.96 16.02
C GLN A 106 7.22 6.40 14.62
N LEU A 107 5.94 6.65 14.30
CA LEU A 107 5.49 6.99 12.94
C LEU A 107 6.19 8.25 12.37
N GLN A 108 6.54 9.20 13.24
CA GLN A 108 7.19 10.45 12.85
C GLN A 108 8.73 10.35 12.81
N ARG A 109 9.32 9.23 13.26
CA ARG A 109 10.77 9.06 13.26
C ARG A 109 11.25 8.59 11.89
N ARG A 110 12.22 9.33 11.35
CA ARG A 110 13.10 8.86 10.29
C ARG A 110 14.21 8.02 10.93
N LEU A 111 14.28 6.74 10.56
CA LEU A 111 15.21 5.76 11.12
C LEU A 111 16.41 5.50 10.21
N THR A 112 16.27 5.75 8.92
CA THR A 112 17.30 5.50 7.90
C THR A 112 17.16 6.48 6.73
N ASP A 113 18.22 6.62 5.93
CA ASP A 113 18.22 7.37 4.68
C ASP A 113 17.84 6.50 3.47
N ASP A 114 17.82 5.18 3.64
CA ASP A 114 17.29 4.26 2.64
C ASP A 114 15.75 4.32 2.63
N HIS A 115 15.20 4.82 1.53
CA HIS A 115 13.76 5.03 1.36
C HIS A 115 12.97 3.71 1.38
N ILE A 116 13.54 2.59 0.94
CA ILE A 116 12.89 1.28 0.93
C ILE A 116 12.84 0.72 2.36
N GLU A 117 13.95 0.80 3.09
CA GLU A 117 13.99 0.38 4.50
C GLU A 117 13.05 1.21 5.37
N GLN A 118 13.02 2.53 5.15
CA GLN A 118 12.11 3.41 5.86
C GLN A 118 10.64 3.05 5.58
N ALA A 119 10.31 2.68 4.35
CA ALA A 119 8.97 2.21 3.99
C ALA A 119 8.60 0.93 4.74
N TRP A 120 9.52 -0.04 4.86
CA TRP A 120 9.27 -1.25 5.65
C TRP A 120 8.95 -0.96 7.11
N TYR A 121 9.68 -0.05 7.75
CA TYR A 121 9.38 0.32 9.13
C TYR A 121 8.00 0.97 9.28
N TRP A 122 7.56 1.79 8.33
CA TRP A 122 6.21 2.34 8.35
C TRP A 122 5.13 1.27 8.16
N ILE A 123 5.37 0.30 7.29
CA ILE A 123 4.47 -0.84 7.06
C ILE A 123 4.34 -1.66 8.34
N ASP A 124 5.46 -2.00 9.00
CA ASP A 124 5.47 -2.72 10.28
C ASP A 124 4.67 -1.98 11.35
N LEU A 125 4.87 -0.66 11.47
CA LEU A 125 4.14 0.17 12.43
C LEU A 125 2.64 0.22 12.12
N ALA A 126 2.25 0.39 10.86
CA ALA A 126 0.85 0.40 10.46
C ALA A 126 0.17 -0.95 10.76
N ASN A 127 0.85 -2.07 10.42
CA ASN A 127 0.38 -3.42 10.70
C ASN A 127 0.24 -3.66 12.22
N GLY A 128 1.24 -3.29 13.02
CA GLY A 128 1.21 -3.44 14.48
C GLY A 128 0.11 -2.62 15.14
N LEU A 129 -0.05 -1.35 14.73
CA LEU A 129 -1.13 -0.48 15.23
C LEU A 129 -2.52 -0.99 14.83
N ARG A 130 -2.65 -1.59 13.65
CA ARG A 130 -3.90 -2.21 13.19
C ARG A 130 -4.22 -3.46 14.01
N ALA A 131 -3.23 -4.34 14.21
CA ALA A 131 -3.37 -5.56 14.98
C ALA A 131 -3.75 -5.31 16.45
N LEU A 132 -3.32 -4.18 17.01
CA LEU A 132 -3.77 -3.69 18.33
C LEU A 132 -5.22 -3.17 18.35
N GLY A 133 -5.88 -3.01 17.20
CA GLY A 133 -7.22 -2.43 17.10
C GLY A 133 -7.27 -0.94 17.50
N ARG A 134 -6.14 -0.23 17.48
CA ARG A 134 -6.02 1.13 18.01
C ARG A 134 -6.49 2.17 17.01
N VAL A 135 -7.80 2.32 16.87
CA VAL A 135 -8.44 3.28 15.95
C VAL A 135 -7.97 4.72 16.17
N GLN A 136 -7.59 5.08 17.39
CA GLN A 136 -7.10 6.43 17.73
C GLN A 136 -5.78 6.79 17.01
N SER A 137 -5.05 5.80 16.47
CA SER A 137 -3.80 6.01 15.73
C SER A 137 -4.03 6.44 14.28
N LEU A 138 -5.24 6.29 13.76
CA LEU A 138 -5.54 6.56 12.36
C LEU A 138 -5.25 8.01 11.93
N PRO A 139 -5.58 9.07 12.71
CA PRO A 139 -5.12 10.43 12.41
C PRO A 139 -3.60 10.56 12.26
N HIS A 140 -2.80 9.82 13.03
CA HIS A 140 -1.34 9.85 12.94
C HIS A 140 -0.85 9.20 11.64
N LEU A 141 -1.42 8.05 11.28
CA LEU A 141 -1.15 7.38 10.00
C LEU A 141 -1.50 8.27 8.80
N LEU A 142 -2.65 8.93 8.84
CA LEU A 142 -3.09 9.85 7.77
C LEU A 142 -2.21 11.10 7.68
N ARG A 143 -1.64 11.58 8.79
CA ARG A 143 -0.69 12.72 8.79
C ARG A 143 0.66 12.36 8.17
N CYS A 144 1.16 11.15 8.38
CA CYS A 144 2.42 10.70 7.77
C CYS A 144 2.23 10.03 6.41
N ALA A 145 0.99 9.85 5.95
CA ALA A 145 0.68 9.11 4.72
C ALA A 145 1.38 9.68 3.49
N GLU A 146 1.51 11.00 3.35
CA GLU A 146 2.23 11.60 2.22
C GLU A 146 3.69 11.16 2.19
N ALA A 147 4.39 11.28 3.32
CA ALA A 147 5.78 10.84 3.45
C ALA A 147 5.95 9.32 3.30
N ALA A 148 4.95 8.54 3.71
CA ALA A 148 4.99 7.07 3.69
C ALA A 148 4.49 6.44 2.37
N SER A 149 3.66 7.15 1.61
CA SER A 149 3.02 6.62 0.39
C SER A 149 3.77 6.97 -0.89
N ASP A 150 4.57 8.03 -0.85
CA ASP A 150 5.41 8.49 -1.98
C ASP A 150 6.61 7.57 -2.27
N PRO A 151 7.32 7.03 -1.26
CA PRO A 151 8.41 6.07 -1.48
C PRO A 151 7.95 4.77 -2.15
N PRO A 152 8.89 3.98 -2.72
CA PRO A 152 8.59 2.61 -3.13
C PRO A 152 7.95 1.84 -1.97
N LEU A 153 6.97 0.97 -2.29
CA LEU A 153 6.19 0.18 -1.33
C LEU A 153 5.08 0.93 -0.58
N GLY A 154 4.89 2.23 -0.83
CA GLY A 154 3.83 3.02 -0.20
C GLY A 154 2.42 2.44 -0.34
N GLN A 155 2.16 1.64 -1.37
CA GLN A 155 0.89 0.91 -1.53
C GLN A 155 0.61 -0.13 -0.44
N PHE A 156 1.63 -0.73 0.16
CA PHE A 156 1.46 -1.67 1.27
C PHE A 156 1.13 -0.93 2.57
N PHE A 157 1.78 0.21 2.83
CA PHE A 157 1.40 1.10 3.93
C PHE A 157 -0.06 1.58 3.78
N ALA A 158 -0.43 1.96 2.56
CA ALA A 158 -1.78 2.39 2.26
C ALA A 158 -2.80 1.25 2.47
N ALA A 159 -2.49 0.04 2.02
CA ALA A 159 -3.31 -1.15 2.23
C ALA A 159 -3.54 -1.44 3.73
N GLU A 160 -2.50 -1.38 4.56
CA GLU A 160 -2.64 -1.53 6.02
C GLU A 160 -3.49 -0.42 6.64
N THR A 161 -3.35 0.81 6.16
CA THR A 161 -4.06 1.98 6.70
C THR A 161 -5.57 1.94 6.38
N ILE A 162 -5.97 1.51 5.18
CA ILE A 162 -7.40 1.41 4.84
C ILE A 162 -8.12 0.30 5.61
N CYS A 163 -7.39 -0.69 6.12
CA CYS A 163 -7.94 -1.79 6.92
C CYS A 163 -8.32 -1.37 8.36
N PHE A 164 -8.11 -0.11 8.78
CA PHE A 164 -8.53 0.35 10.10
C PHE A 164 -10.05 0.53 10.20
N LEU A 165 -10.64 -0.03 11.26
CA LEU A 165 -12.03 0.23 11.65
C LEU A 165 -12.21 1.74 11.91
N GLY A 166 -13.00 2.41 11.07
CA GLY A 166 -13.21 3.87 11.16
C GLY A 166 -12.60 4.68 10.02
N PHE A 167 -11.84 4.05 9.11
CA PHE A 167 -11.30 4.71 7.92
C PHE A 167 -12.40 5.38 7.07
N SER A 168 -13.54 4.72 6.89
CA SER A 168 -14.70 5.26 6.16
C SER A 168 -15.21 6.60 6.72
N GLY A 169 -15.01 6.89 8.00
CA GLY A 169 -15.38 8.16 8.61
C GLY A 169 -14.67 9.36 7.97
N TYR A 170 -13.42 9.19 7.53
CA TYR A 170 -12.66 10.24 6.85
C TYR A 170 -13.11 10.44 5.40
N LEU A 171 -13.67 9.41 4.76
CA LEU A 171 -14.22 9.51 3.41
C LEU A 171 -15.52 10.32 3.37
N ARG A 172 -16.29 10.36 4.47
CA ARG A 172 -17.48 11.21 4.59
C ARG A 172 -17.15 12.71 4.67
N GLN A 173 -15.92 13.05 5.05
CA GLN A 173 -15.46 14.42 5.26
C GLN A 173 -14.19 14.68 4.44
N PHE A 174 -14.19 14.26 3.17
CA PHE A 174 -12.98 14.23 2.35
C PHE A 174 -12.40 15.61 2.02
N GLU A 175 -13.12 16.70 2.26
CA GLU A 175 -12.62 18.08 2.12
C GLU A 175 -11.69 18.50 3.26
N THR A 176 -11.74 17.83 4.41
CA THR A 176 -10.83 18.09 5.53
C THR A 176 -9.41 17.64 5.18
N PRO A 177 -8.35 18.20 5.80
CA PRO A 177 -6.97 17.76 5.54
C PRO A 177 -6.75 16.26 5.73
N LEU A 178 -7.33 15.67 6.79
CA LEU A 178 -7.27 14.23 7.03
C LEU A 178 -8.11 13.44 6.03
N GLY A 179 -9.26 13.96 5.62
CA GLY A 179 -10.07 13.40 4.55
C GLY A 179 -9.34 13.35 3.20
N ARG A 180 -8.61 14.42 2.84
CA ARG A 180 -7.75 14.44 1.64
C ARG A 180 -6.64 13.40 1.73
N SER A 181 -5.99 13.26 2.89
CA SER A 181 -5.02 12.18 3.10
C SER A 181 -5.66 10.81 2.96
N ALA A 182 -6.88 10.60 3.49
CA ALA A 182 -7.60 9.33 3.35
C ALA A 182 -7.92 9.01 1.88
N LEU A 183 -8.32 9.99 1.06
CA LEU A 183 -8.49 9.76 -0.38
C LEU A 183 -7.19 9.32 -1.06
N ARG A 184 -6.06 9.97 -0.74
CA ARG A 184 -4.76 9.59 -1.32
C ARG A 184 -4.35 8.19 -0.93
N VAL A 185 -4.54 7.82 0.34
CA VAL A 185 -4.29 6.48 0.87
C VAL A 185 -5.19 5.45 0.18
N LEU A 186 -6.49 5.72 0.06
CA LEU A 186 -7.42 4.82 -0.62
C LEU A 186 -7.03 4.62 -2.09
N HIS A 187 -6.78 5.71 -2.81
CA HIS A 187 -6.31 5.66 -4.19
C HIS A 187 -5.04 4.81 -4.33
N ARG A 188 -4.06 5.04 -3.46
CA ARG A 188 -2.77 4.34 -3.48
C ARG A 188 -2.91 2.84 -3.17
N ALA A 189 -3.79 2.47 -2.25
CA ALA A 189 -4.10 1.08 -1.95
C ALA A 189 -4.77 0.38 -3.14
N LEU A 190 -5.73 1.02 -3.80
CA LEU A 190 -6.42 0.48 -4.97
C LEU A 190 -5.48 0.32 -6.17
N GLU A 191 -4.63 1.31 -6.44
CA GLU A 191 -3.57 1.20 -7.43
C GLU A 191 -2.63 0.02 -7.10
N GLY A 192 -2.33 -0.15 -5.82
CA GLY A 192 -1.52 -1.22 -5.26
C GLY A 192 -2.01 -2.63 -5.60
N LEU A 193 -3.32 -2.84 -5.76
CA LEU A 193 -3.89 -4.14 -6.16
C LEU A 193 -3.42 -4.59 -7.55
N ARG A 194 -2.88 -3.68 -8.36
CA ARG A 194 -2.25 -3.98 -9.65
C ARG A 194 -0.74 -4.23 -9.55
N SER A 195 -0.14 -3.88 -8.42
CA SER A 195 1.30 -3.73 -8.22
C SER A 195 1.80 -4.49 -6.98
N GLY A 196 1.12 -5.58 -6.63
CA GLY A 196 1.59 -6.56 -5.64
C GLY A 196 0.87 -6.53 -4.28
N VAL A 197 -0.06 -5.61 -4.04
CA VAL A 197 -0.93 -5.70 -2.85
C VAL A 197 -1.84 -6.92 -3.01
N PRO A 198 -1.92 -7.80 -1.99
CA PRO A 198 -2.67 -9.04 -2.11
C PRO A 198 -4.19 -8.80 -2.10
N PRO A 199 -5.00 -9.61 -2.82
CA PRO A 199 -6.43 -9.38 -2.96
C PRO A 199 -7.26 -9.47 -1.66
N ASN A 200 -6.75 -10.14 -0.62
CA ASN A 200 -7.40 -10.24 0.69
C ASN A 200 -7.68 -8.85 1.30
N VAL A 201 -6.89 -7.84 0.95
CA VAL A 201 -7.10 -6.45 1.36
C VAL A 201 -8.49 -5.94 0.97
N ILE A 202 -9.07 -6.44 -0.13
CA ILE A 202 -10.43 -6.04 -0.56
C ILE A 202 -11.47 -6.43 0.49
N ALA A 203 -11.35 -7.65 1.02
CA ALA A 203 -12.21 -8.15 2.08
C ALA A 203 -11.88 -7.48 3.43
N GLU A 204 -10.60 -7.45 3.82
CA GLU A 204 -10.16 -6.89 5.11
C GLU A 204 -10.52 -5.41 5.27
N ALA A 205 -10.30 -4.60 4.24
CA ALA A 205 -10.61 -3.17 4.27
C ALA A 205 -12.08 -2.85 3.96
N ARG A 206 -12.88 -3.87 3.61
CA ARG A 206 -14.27 -3.70 3.15
C ARG A 206 -14.35 -2.67 2.02
N VAL A 207 -13.53 -2.85 0.98
CA VAL A 207 -13.33 -1.85 -0.08
C VAL A 207 -14.64 -1.43 -0.75
N GLY A 208 -15.59 -2.35 -0.95
CA GLY A 208 -16.91 -2.03 -1.49
C GLY A 208 -17.62 -0.94 -0.68
N GLU A 209 -17.57 -1.06 0.64
CA GLU A 209 -18.15 -0.06 1.56
C GLU A 209 -17.41 1.27 1.57
N LEU A 210 -16.09 1.24 1.40
CA LEU A 210 -15.29 2.46 1.32
C LEU A 210 -15.66 3.26 0.07
N ILE A 211 -15.78 2.59 -1.08
CA ILE A 211 -16.16 3.23 -2.35
C ILE A 211 -17.59 3.74 -2.29
N GLU A 212 -18.53 2.95 -1.75
CA GLU A 212 -19.92 3.39 -1.57
C GLU A 212 -20.01 4.60 -0.64
N THR A 213 -19.28 4.59 0.47
CA THR A 213 -19.23 5.75 1.38
C THR A 213 -18.70 6.99 0.66
N LEU A 214 -17.65 6.86 -0.14
CA LEU A 214 -17.12 7.98 -0.93
C LEU A 214 -18.15 8.47 -1.97
N TRP A 215 -18.81 7.55 -2.65
CA TRP A 215 -19.82 7.85 -3.67
C TRP A 215 -21.03 8.59 -3.10
N ASP A 216 -21.52 8.15 -1.95
CA ASP A 216 -22.69 8.73 -1.28
C ASP A 216 -22.41 10.12 -0.69
N ASN A 217 -21.15 10.44 -0.41
CA ASN A 217 -20.74 11.71 0.17
C ASN A 217 -20.05 12.64 -0.85
N ARG A 218 -20.17 12.34 -2.15
CA ARG A 218 -19.59 13.17 -3.21
C ARG A 218 -20.11 14.61 -3.17
N THR A 219 -19.24 15.54 -3.52
CA THR A 219 -19.55 16.98 -3.65
C THR A 219 -20.15 17.30 -5.01
N GLU A 220 -20.82 18.44 -5.13
CA GLU A 220 -21.28 18.97 -6.43
C GLU A 220 -20.10 19.25 -7.38
N HIS A 221 -18.97 19.71 -6.82
CA HIS A 221 -17.76 19.93 -7.58
C HIS A 221 -17.04 18.62 -7.85
N ILE A 222 -16.59 18.43 -9.09
CA ILE A 222 -15.80 17.26 -9.46
C ILE A 222 -14.44 17.29 -8.79
N ASP A 223 -14.14 16.27 -8.00
CA ASP A 223 -12.84 16.10 -7.37
C ASP A 223 -11.93 15.19 -8.20
N PRO A 224 -10.75 15.66 -8.65
CA PRO A 224 -9.85 14.87 -9.49
C PRO A 224 -9.37 13.57 -8.82
N LEU A 225 -9.19 13.56 -7.50
CA LEU A 225 -8.72 12.37 -6.80
C LEU A 225 -9.84 11.34 -6.64
N ALA A 226 -11.07 11.78 -6.39
CA ALA A 226 -12.24 10.90 -6.42
C ALA A 226 -12.45 10.25 -7.80
N VAL A 227 -12.28 11.02 -8.88
CA VAL A 227 -12.30 10.50 -10.27
C VAL A 227 -11.29 9.36 -10.45
N ARG A 228 -10.06 9.55 -9.97
CA ARG A 228 -9.01 8.52 -10.06
C ARG A 228 -9.34 7.27 -9.24
N ILE A 229 -9.91 7.45 -8.05
CA ILE A 229 -10.40 6.34 -7.23
C ILE A 229 -11.46 5.53 -7.98
N TYR A 230 -12.47 6.19 -8.55
CA TYR A 230 -13.52 5.50 -9.31
C TYR A 230 -12.97 4.80 -10.57
N ALA A 231 -11.99 5.43 -11.25
CA ALA A 231 -11.32 4.80 -12.38
C ALA A 231 -10.57 3.52 -11.97
N GLU A 232 -9.88 3.54 -10.83
CA GLU A 232 -9.25 2.33 -10.25
C GLU A 232 -10.28 1.30 -9.79
N THR A 233 -11.43 1.71 -9.25
CA THR A 233 -12.52 0.79 -8.92
C THR A 233 -13.03 0.05 -10.16
N LEU A 234 -13.23 0.74 -11.30
CA LEU A 234 -13.62 0.06 -12.54
C LEU A 234 -12.50 -0.85 -13.09
N ARG A 235 -11.22 -0.46 -12.91
CA ARG A 235 -10.07 -1.33 -13.23
C ARG A 235 -10.05 -2.59 -12.36
N LEU A 236 -10.40 -2.46 -11.07
CA LEU A 236 -10.51 -3.56 -10.13
C LEU A 236 -11.61 -4.53 -10.51
N LEU A 237 -12.82 -4.03 -10.81
CA LEU A 237 -13.96 -4.84 -11.26
C LEU A 237 -13.61 -5.72 -12.46
N ARG A 238 -12.94 -5.15 -13.46
CA ARG A 238 -12.47 -5.91 -14.64
C ARG A 238 -11.46 -7.02 -14.31
N ARG A 239 -10.74 -6.90 -13.19
CA ARG A 239 -9.72 -7.86 -12.75
C ARG A 239 -10.21 -8.83 -11.68
N ALA A 240 -11.41 -8.61 -11.14
CA ALA A 240 -11.97 -9.39 -10.04
C ALA A 240 -11.93 -10.91 -10.25
N PRO A 241 -12.24 -11.45 -11.45
CA PRO A 241 -12.16 -12.90 -11.68
C PRO A 241 -10.76 -13.47 -11.49
N HIS A 242 -9.71 -12.71 -11.80
CA HIS A 242 -8.32 -13.15 -11.59
C HIS A 242 -7.92 -13.09 -10.11
N ALA A 243 -8.41 -12.07 -9.39
CA ALA A 243 -8.16 -11.93 -7.96
C ALA A 243 -8.84 -13.04 -7.16
N GLU A 244 -10.05 -13.45 -7.55
CA GLU A 244 -10.79 -14.53 -6.90
C GLU A 244 -10.06 -15.88 -6.96
N VAL A 245 -9.40 -16.19 -8.09
CA VAL A 245 -8.59 -17.41 -8.24
C VAL A 245 -7.43 -17.47 -7.25
N LEU A 246 -6.87 -16.31 -6.85
CA LEU A 246 -5.77 -16.25 -5.89
C LEU A 246 -6.22 -16.50 -4.44
N LEU A 247 -7.51 -16.35 -4.15
CA LEU A 247 -8.10 -16.51 -2.81
C LEU A 247 -8.65 -17.93 -2.55
N SER A 248 -8.47 -18.87 -3.48
CA SER A 248 -9.11 -20.19 -3.48
C SER A 248 -8.72 -21.13 -2.33
N GLY A 249 -7.97 -20.66 -1.33
CA GLY A 249 -7.54 -21.44 -0.17
C GLY A 249 -8.54 -21.46 0.99
N GLU A 250 -9.33 -20.39 1.18
CA GLU A 250 -10.22 -20.22 2.33
C GLU A 250 -11.62 -19.74 1.91
N ALA A 251 -12.65 -20.58 2.16
CA ALA A 251 -14.02 -20.31 1.73
C ALA A 251 -14.61 -19.02 2.34
N THR A 252 -14.23 -18.70 3.58
CA THR A 252 -14.67 -17.49 4.29
C THR A 252 -14.08 -16.21 3.68
N GLU A 253 -12.81 -16.25 3.26
CA GLU A 253 -12.16 -15.12 2.60
C GLU A 253 -12.77 -14.88 1.21
N GLN A 254 -13.04 -15.96 0.46
CA GLN A 254 -13.68 -15.88 -0.84
C GLN A 254 -15.10 -15.30 -0.74
N GLU A 255 -15.87 -15.72 0.26
CA GLU A 255 -17.21 -15.18 0.49
C GLU A 255 -17.13 -13.68 0.81
N ALA A 256 -16.29 -13.28 1.77
CA ALA A 256 -16.11 -11.88 2.15
C ALA A 256 -15.67 -11.01 0.96
N PHE A 257 -14.75 -11.51 0.14
CA PHE A 257 -14.33 -10.86 -1.11
C PHE A 257 -15.52 -10.69 -2.07
N SER A 258 -16.30 -11.75 -2.27
CA SER A 258 -17.45 -11.77 -3.18
C SER A 258 -18.51 -10.75 -2.76
N TRP A 259 -18.76 -10.60 -1.45
CA TRP A 259 -19.65 -9.56 -0.91
C TRP A 259 -19.16 -8.15 -1.26
N GLN A 260 -17.87 -7.87 -1.13
CA GLN A 260 -17.32 -6.56 -1.49
C GLN A 260 -17.40 -6.31 -3.00
N MET A 261 -17.13 -7.33 -3.81
CA MET A 261 -17.25 -7.22 -5.26
C MET A 261 -18.70 -6.98 -5.72
N ALA A 262 -19.67 -7.65 -5.10
CA ALA A 262 -21.09 -7.44 -5.41
C ALA A 262 -21.53 -5.98 -5.18
N ARG A 263 -21.05 -5.34 -4.09
CA ARG A 263 -21.30 -3.91 -3.84
C ARG A 263 -20.69 -3.03 -4.92
N LEU A 264 -19.45 -3.30 -5.31
CA LEU A 264 -18.78 -2.55 -6.38
C LEU A 264 -19.49 -2.72 -7.73
N THR A 265 -19.94 -3.94 -8.06
CA THR A 265 -20.71 -4.20 -9.28
C THR A 265 -22.03 -3.45 -9.29
N ALA A 266 -22.70 -3.31 -8.14
CA ALA A 266 -23.92 -2.50 -8.06
C ALA A 266 -23.68 -1.01 -8.34
N LEU A 267 -22.49 -0.49 -8.01
CA LEU A 267 -22.09 0.90 -8.28
C LEU A 267 -21.56 1.11 -9.71
N GLU A 268 -21.14 0.06 -10.40
CA GLU A 268 -20.46 0.12 -11.71
C GLU A 268 -21.16 1.01 -12.75
N PRO A 269 -22.50 0.92 -12.97
CA PRO A 269 -23.16 1.77 -13.96
C PRO A 269 -23.05 3.25 -13.61
N ALA A 270 -23.31 3.61 -12.35
CA ALA A 270 -23.26 4.99 -11.89
C ALA A 270 -21.85 5.58 -11.95
N LEU A 271 -20.83 4.78 -11.60
CA LEU A 271 -19.43 5.18 -11.76
C LEU A 271 -19.05 5.37 -13.23
N THR A 272 -19.54 4.49 -14.10
CA THR A 272 -19.26 4.55 -15.55
C THR A 272 -19.83 5.83 -16.15
N ASP A 273 -21.09 6.15 -15.87
CA ASP A 273 -21.74 7.37 -16.37
C ASP A 273 -21.02 8.62 -15.86
N PHE A 274 -20.70 8.66 -14.56
CA PHE A 274 -19.94 9.77 -13.97
C PHE A 274 -18.58 9.98 -14.63
N LEU A 275 -17.85 8.89 -14.91
CA LEU A 275 -16.52 8.97 -15.52
C LEU A 275 -16.55 9.32 -17.02
N GLN A 276 -17.69 9.18 -17.70
CA GLN A 276 -17.86 9.67 -19.07
C GLN A 276 -17.96 11.20 -19.12
N GLU A 277 -18.60 11.81 -18.13
CA GLU A 277 -18.74 13.28 -18.03
C GLU A 277 -17.51 13.95 -17.41
N ALA A 278 -16.77 13.21 -16.57
CA ALA A 278 -15.63 13.72 -15.81
C ALA A 278 -14.58 14.49 -16.64
N PRO A 279 -14.12 14.02 -17.81
CA PRO A 279 -13.11 14.72 -18.60
C PRO A 279 -13.51 16.15 -18.96
N ALA A 280 -14.75 16.36 -19.40
CA ALA A 280 -15.22 17.68 -19.82
C ALA A 280 -15.25 18.65 -18.63
N LEU A 281 -15.76 18.20 -17.48
CA LEU A 281 -15.81 19.00 -16.25
C LEU A 281 -14.42 19.33 -15.70
N LEU A 282 -13.50 18.37 -15.76
CA LEU A 282 -12.11 18.56 -15.36
C LEU A 282 -11.37 19.57 -16.27
N CYS A 283 -11.56 19.48 -17.59
CA CYS A 283 -11.00 20.43 -18.55
C CYS A 283 -11.56 21.85 -18.35
N GLN A 284 -12.85 21.99 -18.06
CA GLN A 284 -13.45 23.31 -17.77
C GLN A 284 -12.88 23.97 -16.51
N ARG A 285 -12.55 23.18 -15.49
CA ARG A 285 -11.98 23.68 -14.22
C ARG A 285 -10.49 24.03 -14.31
N MET A 286 -9.78 23.47 -15.28
CA MET A 286 -8.32 23.55 -15.38
C MET A 286 -7.75 24.98 -15.47
N PRO A 287 -8.33 25.93 -16.23
CA PRO A 287 -7.78 27.28 -16.36
C PRO A 287 -7.74 28.07 -15.05
N ASP A 288 -8.72 27.87 -14.17
CA ASP A 288 -8.88 28.61 -12.90
C ASP A 288 -8.24 27.89 -11.70
N ALA A 289 -7.69 26.70 -11.92
CA ALA A 289 -7.09 25.88 -10.88
C ALA A 289 -5.68 26.38 -10.50
N SER A 290 -5.34 26.29 -9.20
CA SER A 290 -3.94 26.46 -8.74
C SER A 290 -3.02 25.40 -9.34
N VAL A 291 -1.70 25.62 -9.33
CA VAL A 291 -0.71 24.69 -9.92
C VAL A 291 -0.84 23.28 -9.33
N GLU A 292 -1.04 23.16 -8.02
CA GLU A 292 -1.25 21.89 -7.33
C GLU A 292 -2.53 21.20 -7.81
N GLN A 293 -3.61 21.97 -7.99
CA GLN A 293 -4.88 21.44 -8.50
C GLN A 293 -4.79 21.07 -9.99
N GLN A 294 -4.08 21.84 -10.81
CA GLN A 294 -3.82 21.53 -12.22
C GLN A 294 -3.08 20.20 -12.33
N ARG A 295 -2.07 19.95 -11.48
CA ARG A 295 -1.37 18.66 -11.42
C ARG A 295 -2.34 17.50 -11.16
N GLU A 296 -3.22 17.63 -10.16
CA GLU A 296 -4.20 16.58 -9.84
C GLU A 296 -5.20 16.35 -10.98
N ILE A 297 -5.66 17.43 -11.62
CA ILE A 297 -6.55 17.36 -12.80
C ILE A 297 -5.86 16.63 -13.95
N LEU A 298 -4.60 16.96 -14.25
CA LEU A 298 -3.81 16.31 -15.30
C LEU A 298 -3.60 14.82 -15.03
N LEU A 299 -3.32 14.45 -13.78
CA LEU A 299 -3.20 13.04 -13.38
C LEU A 299 -4.53 12.29 -13.58
N ALA A 300 -5.67 12.91 -13.23
CA ALA A 300 -6.98 12.33 -13.45
C ALA A 300 -7.29 12.15 -14.95
N LEU A 301 -7.02 13.15 -15.78
CA LEU A 301 -7.22 13.07 -17.24
C LEU A 301 -6.33 12.00 -17.88
N LEU A 302 -5.08 11.86 -17.41
CA LEU A 302 -4.17 10.80 -17.84
C LEU A 302 -4.72 9.41 -17.49
N ASP A 303 -5.25 9.25 -16.28
CA ASP A 303 -5.88 7.99 -15.84
C ASP A 303 -7.12 7.64 -16.67
N LEU A 304 -7.90 8.64 -17.09
CA LEU A 304 -9.05 8.45 -17.98
C LEU A 304 -8.66 8.28 -19.45
N ARG A 305 -7.39 8.53 -19.81
CA ARG A 305 -6.92 8.62 -21.21
C ARG A 305 -7.74 9.63 -22.03
N ALA A 306 -8.12 10.73 -21.41
CA ALA A 306 -8.93 11.77 -22.04
C ALA A 306 -8.11 12.64 -23.00
N GLU A 307 -8.75 13.09 -24.08
CA GLU A 307 -8.19 14.14 -24.93
C GLU A 307 -8.41 15.51 -24.26
N ALA A 308 -7.31 16.15 -23.86
CA ALA A 308 -7.33 17.42 -23.12
C ALA A 308 -6.48 18.51 -23.79
N GLY A 309 -6.07 18.32 -25.05
CA GLY A 309 -5.13 19.21 -25.74
C GLY A 309 -5.56 20.67 -25.74
N GLU A 310 -6.83 20.94 -26.01
CA GLU A 310 -7.37 22.31 -26.04
C GLU A 310 -7.32 23.02 -24.68
N ALA A 311 -7.45 22.28 -23.58
CA ALA A 311 -7.38 22.84 -22.22
C ALA A 311 -5.93 22.97 -21.72
N VAL A 312 -5.02 22.08 -22.14
CA VAL A 312 -3.63 22.02 -21.68
C VAL A 312 -2.71 22.97 -22.44
N LEU A 313 -2.86 23.10 -23.76
CA LEU A 313 -1.99 23.93 -24.61
C LEU A 313 -1.92 25.41 -24.15
N PRO A 314 -3.03 26.07 -23.73
CA PRO A 314 -2.97 27.43 -23.22
C PRO A 314 -2.13 27.58 -21.95
N LEU A 315 -2.05 26.56 -21.09
CA LEU A 315 -1.24 26.61 -19.87
C LEU A 315 0.26 26.63 -20.18
N LEU A 316 0.69 25.97 -21.26
CA LEU A 316 2.08 25.96 -21.71
C LEU A 316 2.51 27.28 -22.35
N ALA A 317 1.54 28.08 -22.82
CA ALA A 317 1.77 29.37 -23.46
C ALA A 317 1.90 30.54 -22.45
N GLN A 318 1.65 30.31 -21.16
CA GLN A 318 1.78 31.34 -20.13
C GLN A 318 3.26 31.56 -19.76
N PRO A 319 3.76 32.81 -19.74
CA PRO A 319 5.14 33.09 -19.32
C PRO A 319 5.32 32.75 -17.83
N ARG A 320 6.46 32.09 -17.51
CA ARG A 320 6.87 31.75 -16.13
C ARG A 320 7.16 32.97 -15.28
#